data_AF-A0A2V7DB92-F1
#
_entry.id   AF-A0A2V7DB92-F1
#
_cell.length_a   1.000
_cell.length_b   1.000
_cell.length_c   1.000
_cell.angle_alpha   90.00
_cell.angle_beta   90.00
_cell.angle_gamma   90.00
#
_symmetry.space_group_name_H-M   'P 1'
#
loop_
_entity.id
_entity.type
_entity.pdbx_description
1 polymer ?
#
loop_
_entity_poly.entity_id
_entity_poly.type
_entity_poly.pdbx_seq_one_letter_code
_entity_poly.pdbx_strand_id
1 'polypeptide(L)'
;MTEAFDDVMRQYIDFVNQQVGAYMDALAGFSGHCARVERQIHRVNRPVRSDVDADGRQIVVWASYEDPTRPDVIHNRIIRAEDYLAANASGGSNEQQHARAIVVFLFTYWEDEIRPRLAIAKRVPVNEIHCDAMGDLRILRNVILHAKSIMRPDKHAELKKLRGLFAIDEPLNLSYESMHKIFVAVKQDCGRLFSSGLVSQMHRLSRRRSPTLRFRRVVGQTRPNKRIQRPAQHRRFAALLAAGDARR
;
A
#
# COMPACT_ATOMS: atom_id res chain seq x y z
N MET A 1 12.72 -19.79 -16.42
CA MET A 1 13.67 -18.70 -16.10
C MET A 1 13.49 -18.37 -14.63
N THR A 2 14.56 -18.32 -13.83
CA THR A 2 14.47 -17.91 -12.42
C THR A 2 14.47 -16.39 -12.37
N GLU A 3 13.37 -15.76 -11.92
CA GLU A 3 13.31 -14.31 -11.71
C GLU A 3 14.34 -13.87 -10.67
N ALA A 4 14.88 -12.65 -10.82
CA ALA A 4 15.78 -12.09 -9.82
C ALA A 4 14.99 -11.71 -8.57
N PHE A 5 15.55 -11.98 -7.39
CA PHE A 5 14.94 -11.65 -6.10
C PHE A 5 14.50 -10.17 -6.01
N ASP A 6 15.35 -9.28 -6.53
CA ASP A 6 15.12 -7.84 -6.50
C ASP A 6 13.91 -7.43 -7.35
N ASP A 7 13.66 -8.12 -8.47
CA ASP A 7 12.52 -7.84 -9.35
C ASP A 7 11.21 -8.24 -8.68
N VAL A 8 11.17 -9.41 -8.04
CA VAL A 8 10.01 -9.88 -7.28
C VAL A 8 9.69 -8.93 -6.11
N MET A 9 10.72 -8.46 -5.39
CA MET A 9 10.52 -7.48 -4.32
C MET A 9 10.03 -6.13 -4.83
N ARG A 10 10.57 -5.64 -5.95
CA ARG A 10 10.12 -4.38 -6.58
C ARG A 10 8.65 -4.48 -6.98
N GLN A 11 8.24 -5.60 -7.59
CA GLN A 11 6.84 -5.84 -7.95
C GLN A 11 5.92 -5.72 -6.73
N TYR A 12 6.30 -6.30 -5.59
CA TYR A 12 5.48 -6.18 -4.39
C TYR A 12 5.44 -4.76 -3.84
N ILE A 13 6.56 -4.03 -3.86
CA ILE A 13 6.59 -2.62 -3.45
C ILE A 13 5.70 -1.77 -4.36
N ASP A 14 5.71 -2.02 -5.67
CA ASP A 14 4.85 -1.33 -6.63
C ASP A 14 3.37 -1.65 -6.39
N PHE A 15 3.05 -2.90 -6.09
CA PHE A 15 1.70 -3.28 -5.67
C PHE A 15 1.27 -2.53 -4.39
N VAL A 16 2.14 -2.46 -3.37
CA VAL A 16 1.84 -1.71 -2.14
C VAL A 16 1.63 -0.22 -2.47
N ASN A 17 2.41 0.37 -3.37
CA ASN A 17 2.23 1.75 -3.82
C ASN A 17 0.89 1.97 -4.53
N GLN A 18 0.45 1.02 -5.36
CA GLN A 18 -0.86 1.05 -5.99
C GLN A 18 -1.98 1.00 -4.95
N GLN A 19 -1.85 0.15 -3.92
CA GLN A 19 -2.82 0.11 -2.82
C GLN A 19 -2.86 1.41 -2.01
N VAL A 20 -1.72 2.06 -1.80
CA VAL A 20 -1.67 3.41 -1.20
C VAL A 20 -2.43 4.41 -2.06
N GLY A 21 -2.21 4.43 -3.37
CA GLY A 21 -2.94 5.32 -4.29
C GLY A 21 -4.45 5.08 -4.24
N ALA A 22 -4.88 3.82 -4.40
CA ALA A 22 -6.29 3.44 -4.34
C ALA A 22 -6.95 3.84 -3.01
N TYR A 23 -6.26 3.68 -1.89
CA TYR A 23 -6.73 4.13 -0.58
C TYR A 23 -6.94 5.64 -0.55
N MET A 24 -5.95 6.42 -0.96
CA MET A 24 -6.01 7.88 -0.92
C MET A 24 -7.11 8.43 -1.83
N ASP A 25 -7.23 7.89 -3.05
CA ASP A 25 -8.25 8.28 -4.02
C ASP A 25 -9.66 7.96 -3.50
N ALA A 26 -9.83 6.79 -2.87
CA ALA A 26 -11.10 6.41 -2.25
C ALA A 26 -11.47 7.34 -1.09
N LEU A 27 -10.54 7.68 -0.21
CA LEU A 27 -10.79 8.62 0.90
C LEU A 27 -11.19 10.01 0.38
N ALA A 28 -10.51 10.50 -0.66
CA ALA A 28 -10.86 11.75 -1.32
C ALA A 28 -12.29 11.67 -1.91
N GLY A 29 -12.63 10.54 -2.54
CA GLY A 29 -13.98 10.27 -3.05
C GLY A 29 -15.05 10.29 -1.95
N PHE A 30 -14.82 9.59 -0.84
CA PHE A 30 -15.76 9.58 0.30
C PHE A 30 -15.94 10.98 0.89
N SER A 31 -14.84 11.70 1.13
CA SER A 31 -14.88 13.08 1.64
C SER A 31 -15.63 14.02 0.69
N GLY A 32 -15.35 13.93 -0.62
CA GLY A 32 -16.02 14.73 -1.65
C GLY A 32 -17.52 14.45 -1.73
N HIS A 33 -17.92 13.17 -1.66
CA HIS A 33 -19.32 12.78 -1.63
C HIS A 33 -20.03 13.24 -0.35
N CYS A 34 -19.39 13.11 0.81
CA CYS A 34 -19.91 13.60 2.08
C CYS A 34 -20.20 15.12 2.00
N ALA A 35 -19.20 15.92 1.62
CA ALA A 35 -19.34 17.36 1.48
C ALA A 35 -20.38 17.78 0.42
N ARG A 36 -20.56 16.99 -0.65
CA ARG A 36 -21.59 17.24 -1.67
C ARG A 36 -23.00 17.01 -1.11
N VAL A 37 -23.21 15.91 -0.40
CA VAL A 37 -24.53 15.55 0.14
C VAL A 37 -24.90 16.45 1.32
N GLU A 38 -23.95 16.81 2.19
CA GLU A 38 -24.18 17.75 3.28
C GLU A 38 -24.77 19.07 2.77
N ARG A 39 -24.17 19.65 1.72
CA ARG A 39 -24.66 20.90 1.12
C ARG A 39 -26.06 20.79 0.51
N GLN A 40 -26.52 19.56 0.21
CA GLN A 40 -27.80 19.31 -0.44
C GLN A 40 -28.81 18.63 0.48
N ILE A 41 -28.49 18.43 1.76
CA ILE A 41 -29.30 17.59 2.66
C ILE A 41 -30.73 18.10 2.80
N HIS A 42 -30.91 19.42 2.90
CA HIS A 42 -32.24 20.04 2.97
C HIS A 42 -33.06 19.84 1.70
N ARG A 43 -32.42 19.71 0.53
CA ARG A 43 -33.08 19.43 -0.74
C ARG A 43 -33.46 17.96 -0.85
N VAL A 44 -32.55 17.06 -0.44
CA VAL A 44 -32.77 15.61 -0.48
C VAL A 44 -33.86 15.19 0.50
N ASN A 45 -33.90 15.81 1.68
CA ASN A 45 -34.89 15.58 2.73
C ASN A 45 -36.14 16.46 2.57
N ARG A 46 -36.40 17.05 1.39
CA ARG A 46 -37.66 17.75 1.12
C ARG A 46 -38.62 16.80 0.39
N PRO A 47 -39.85 16.60 0.88
CA PRO A 47 -40.79 15.74 0.20
C PRO A 47 -41.19 16.39 -1.12
N VAL A 48 -41.20 15.61 -2.19
CA VAL A 48 -41.69 16.06 -3.50
C VAL A 48 -43.21 15.97 -3.55
N ARG A 49 -43.77 14.94 -2.90
CA ARG A 49 -45.21 14.75 -2.73
C ARG A 49 -45.49 14.06 -1.40
N SER A 50 -46.60 14.40 -0.78
CA SER A 50 -47.19 13.64 0.31
C SER A 50 -48.66 13.39 -0.01
N ASP A 51 -49.14 12.18 0.24
CA ASP A 51 -50.53 11.76 -0.02
C ASP A 51 -51.00 10.82 1.09
N VAL A 52 -52.28 10.43 1.06
CA VAL A 52 -52.85 9.40 1.95
C VAL A 52 -53.41 8.27 1.08
N ASP A 53 -53.03 7.03 1.38
CA ASP A 53 -53.49 5.86 0.64
C ASP A 53 -54.95 5.50 0.97
N ALA A 54 -55.50 4.52 0.24
CA ALA A 54 -56.87 4.03 0.44
C ALA A 54 -57.10 3.40 1.83
N ASP A 55 -56.03 2.95 2.51
CA ASP A 55 -56.05 2.41 3.87
C ASP A 55 -55.88 3.52 4.95
N GLY A 56 -55.81 4.79 4.54
CA GLY A 56 -55.61 5.93 5.43
C GLY A 56 -54.15 6.15 5.87
N ARG A 57 -53.17 5.48 5.25
CA ARG A 57 -51.74 5.62 5.59
C ARG A 57 -51.11 6.78 4.85
N GLN A 58 -50.22 7.49 5.52
CA GLN A 58 -49.46 8.59 4.92
C GLN A 58 -48.38 8.04 3.97
N ILE A 59 -48.46 8.41 2.70
CA ILE A 59 -47.43 8.16 1.69
C ILE A 59 -46.58 9.42 1.55
N VAL A 60 -45.26 9.29 1.65
CA VAL A 60 -44.30 10.38 1.39
C VAL A 60 -43.36 9.97 0.28
N VAL A 61 -43.31 10.78 -0.78
CA VAL A 61 -42.43 10.60 -1.93
C VAL A 61 -41.27 11.58 -1.83
N TRP A 62 -40.06 11.03 -1.73
CA TRP A 62 -38.81 11.79 -1.70
C TRP A 62 -38.22 11.94 -3.10
N ALA A 63 -37.40 12.98 -3.28
CA ALA A 63 -36.71 13.20 -4.55
C ALA A 63 -35.66 12.10 -4.78
N SER A 64 -35.74 11.43 -5.93
CA SER A 64 -34.67 10.55 -6.42
C SER A 64 -33.72 11.34 -7.32
N TYR A 65 -32.45 10.94 -7.36
CA TYR A 65 -31.46 11.51 -8.28
C TYR A 65 -31.73 11.10 -9.73
N GLU A 66 -32.42 9.98 -9.93
CA GLU A 66 -32.81 9.40 -11.21
C GLU A 66 -34.32 9.08 -11.20
N ASP A 67 -34.96 9.07 -12.37
CA ASP A 67 -36.38 8.73 -12.46
C ASP A 67 -36.58 7.20 -12.35
N PRO A 68 -37.15 6.71 -11.24
CA PRO A 68 -37.31 5.28 -10.98
C PRO A 68 -38.26 4.58 -11.96
N THR A 69 -39.05 5.33 -12.72
CA THR A 69 -40.03 4.80 -13.68
C THR A 69 -39.41 4.46 -15.03
N ARG A 70 -38.17 4.90 -15.27
CA ARG A 70 -37.44 4.62 -16.50
C ARG A 70 -36.87 3.19 -16.49
N PRO A 71 -37.02 2.40 -17.57
CA PRO A 71 -36.58 1.00 -17.61
C PRO A 71 -35.06 0.83 -17.53
N ASP A 72 -34.29 1.90 -17.81
CA ASP A 72 -32.83 1.92 -17.73
C ASP A 72 -32.29 2.32 -16.34
N VAL A 73 -33.17 2.74 -15.43
CA VAL A 73 -32.77 3.15 -14.07
C VAL A 73 -32.86 1.95 -13.13
N ILE A 74 -31.69 1.43 -12.73
CA ILE A 74 -31.58 0.33 -11.77
C ILE A 74 -31.35 0.92 -10.38
N HIS A 75 -32.30 0.69 -9.46
CA HIS A 75 -32.14 1.05 -8.06
C HIS A 75 -31.03 0.23 -7.41
N ASN A 76 -29.86 0.83 -7.27
CA ASN A 76 -28.73 0.17 -6.61
C ASN A 76 -28.90 0.15 -5.08
N ARG A 77 -29.31 1.26 -4.47
CA ARG A 77 -29.42 1.39 -3.00
C ARG A 77 -30.38 2.50 -2.59
N ILE A 78 -31.20 2.21 -1.57
CA ILE A 78 -31.97 3.21 -0.82
C ILE A 78 -31.30 3.39 0.54
N ILE A 79 -31.04 4.63 0.94
CA ILE A 79 -30.37 4.97 2.20
C ILE A 79 -30.84 6.34 2.71
N ARG A 80 -30.90 6.53 4.02
CA ARG A 80 -31.13 7.85 4.61
C ARG A 80 -29.91 8.74 4.42
N ALA A 81 -30.14 10.05 4.27
CA ALA A 81 -29.06 11.01 4.12
C ALA A 81 -28.10 10.98 5.32
N GLU A 82 -28.62 10.89 6.55
CA GLU A 82 -27.83 10.80 7.78
C GLU A 82 -26.89 9.58 7.79
N ASP A 83 -27.40 8.40 7.42
CA ASP A 83 -26.62 7.16 7.35
C ASP A 83 -25.56 7.23 6.23
N TYR A 84 -25.89 7.87 5.11
CA TYR A 84 -24.95 8.08 4.02
C TYR A 84 -23.78 8.98 4.43
N LEU A 85 -24.07 10.07 5.13
CA LEU A 85 -23.05 10.97 5.64
C LEU A 85 -22.19 10.28 6.69
N ALA A 86 -22.79 9.57 7.65
CA ALA A 86 -22.05 8.81 8.67
C ALA A 86 -21.15 7.72 8.05
N ALA A 87 -21.60 7.06 6.98
CA ALA A 87 -20.81 6.05 6.30
C ALA A 87 -19.58 6.62 5.55
N ASN A 88 -19.70 7.83 4.99
CA ASN A 88 -18.65 8.49 4.20
C ASN A 88 -17.82 9.52 4.99
N ALA A 89 -18.19 9.82 6.24
CA ALA A 89 -17.39 10.63 7.13
C ALA A 89 -16.03 9.99 7.39
N SER A 90 -15.05 10.80 7.85
CA SER A 90 -13.75 10.27 8.25
C SER A 90 -13.91 9.25 9.38
N GLY A 91 -13.26 8.10 9.25
CA GLY A 91 -13.42 6.95 10.14
C GLY A 91 -14.74 6.19 9.98
N GLY A 92 -15.60 6.61 9.05
CA GLY A 92 -16.89 6.00 8.75
C GLY A 92 -16.77 4.59 8.17
N SER A 93 -17.92 3.91 8.05
CA SER A 93 -17.94 2.49 7.68
C SER A 93 -17.37 2.20 6.29
N ASN A 94 -17.47 3.13 5.33
CA ASN A 94 -16.87 2.95 3.99
C ASN A 94 -15.34 2.99 4.05
N GLU A 95 -14.77 3.95 4.77
CA GLU A 95 -13.32 4.03 5.01
C GLU A 95 -12.83 2.76 5.71
N GLN A 96 -13.50 2.34 6.79
CA GLN A 96 -13.12 1.15 7.54
C GLN A 96 -13.20 -0.12 6.71
N GLN A 97 -14.26 -0.29 5.91
CA GLN A 97 -14.41 -1.45 5.02
C GLN A 97 -13.30 -1.48 3.96
N HIS A 98 -13.01 -0.33 3.32
CA HIS A 98 -11.98 -0.25 2.31
C HIS A 98 -10.57 -0.52 2.89
N ALA A 99 -10.27 0.08 4.05
CA ALA A 99 -9.01 -0.15 4.76
C ALA A 99 -8.80 -1.64 5.13
N ARG A 100 -9.85 -2.30 5.64
CA ARG A 100 -9.82 -3.74 5.94
C ARG A 100 -9.57 -4.58 4.70
N ALA A 101 -10.24 -4.26 3.59
CA ALA A 101 -10.03 -4.96 2.32
C ALA A 101 -8.57 -4.86 1.85
N ILE A 102 -7.97 -3.67 1.92
CA ILE A 102 -6.56 -3.45 1.55
C ILE A 102 -5.62 -4.29 2.42
N VAL A 103 -5.81 -4.30 3.75
CA VAL A 103 -4.99 -5.12 4.66
C VAL A 103 -5.05 -6.60 4.27
N VAL A 104 -6.24 -7.11 3.95
CA VAL A 104 -6.43 -8.48 3.48
C VAL A 104 -5.71 -8.73 2.16
N PHE A 105 -5.81 -7.81 1.20
CA PHE A 105 -5.15 -7.94 -0.11
C PHE A 105 -3.63 -7.90 -0.02
N LEU A 106 -3.06 -6.99 0.78
CA LEU A 106 -1.62 -6.92 1.02
C LEU A 106 -1.08 -8.27 1.51
N PHE A 107 -1.71 -8.85 2.54
CA PHE A 107 -1.27 -10.13 3.06
C PHE A 107 -1.49 -11.28 2.06
N THR A 108 -2.66 -11.36 1.44
CA THR A 108 -3.01 -12.46 0.54
C THR A 108 -2.06 -12.49 -0.65
N TYR A 109 -1.81 -11.35 -1.30
CA TYR A 109 -0.88 -11.28 -2.41
C TYR A 109 0.57 -11.58 -1.99
N TRP A 110 0.97 -11.15 -0.79
CA TRP A 110 2.27 -11.52 -0.24
C TRP A 110 2.40 -13.04 -0.08
N GLU A 111 1.46 -13.68 0.60
CA GLU A 111 1.58 -15.09 0.99
C GLU A 111 1.44 -16.02 -0.20
N ASP A 112 0.50 -15.74 -1.12
CA ASP A 112 0.16 -16.65 -2.21
C ASP A 112 1.11 -16.49 -3.42
N GLU A 113 1.57 -15.27 -3.70
CA GLU A 113 2.32 -14.98 -4.93
C GLU A 113 3.77 -14.60 -4.65
N ILE A 114 4.00 -13.62 -3.77
CA ILE A 114 5.33 -13.01 -3.62
C ILE A 114 6.26 -13.90 -2.80
N ARG A 115 5.84 -14.36 -1.62
CA ARG A 115 6.66 -15.14 -0.70
C ARG A 115 7.19 -16.43 -1.33
N PRO A 116 6.39 -17.22 -2.07
CA PRO A 116 6.90 -18.42 -2.76
C PRO A 116 7.93 -18.09 -3.84
N ARG A 117 7.69 -17.04 -4.64
CA ARG A 117 8.62 -16.60 -5.69
C ARG A 117 9.95 -16.11 -5.11
N LEU A 118 9.91 -15.41 -3.98
CA LEU A 118 11.12 -15.00 -3.25
C LEU A 118 11.92 -16.21 -2.73
N ALA A 119 11.24 -17.23 -2.22
CA ALA A 119 11.86 -18.46 -1.75
C ALA A 119 12.58 -19.20 -2.89
N ILE A 120 11.92 -19.33 -4.04
CA ILE A 120 12.49 -19.90 -5.27
C ILE A 120 13.73 -19.11 -5.71
N ALA A 121 13.63 -17.77 -5.76
CA ALA A 121 14.74 -16.90 -6.17
C ALA A 121 15.95 -17.01 -5.20
N LYS A 122 15.70 -17.17 -3.90
CA LYS A 122 16.76 -17.39 -2.89
C LYS A 122 17.26 -18.83 -2.80
N ARG A 123 16.52 -19.79 -3.38
CA ARG A 123 16.72 -21.24 -3.24
C ARG A 123 16.66 -21.71 -1.79
N VAL A 124 15.67 -21.19 -1.08
CA VAL A 124 15.38 -21.56 0.31
C VAL A 124 13.94 -22.06 0.39
N PRO A 125 13.60 -22.88 1.39
CA PRO A 125 12.21 -23.17 1.74
C PRO A 125 11.39 -21.89 2.00
N VAL A 126 10.09 -21.91 1.68
CA VAL A 126 9.18 -20.76 1.85
C VAL A 126 9.11 -20.29 3.30
N ASN A 127 9.19 -21.21 4.25
CA ASN A 127 9.16 -20.89 5.67
C ASN A 127 10.39 -20.08 6.12
N GLU A 128 11.51 -20.08 5.40
CA GLU A 128 12.67 -19.23 5.72
C GLU A 128 12.51 -17.77 5.29
N ILE A 129 11.52 -17.46 4.44
CA ILE A 129 11.17 -16.08 4.10
C ILE A 129 10.30 -15.50 5.21
N HIS A 130 10.91 -14.70 6.08
CA HIS A 130 10.26 -14.07 7.23
C HIS A 130 10.18 -12.55 7.09
N CYS A 131 9.04 -12.00 7.50
CA CYS A 131 8.78 -10.56 7.54
C CYS A 131 7.82 -10.28 8.71
N ASP A 132 8.26 -9.49 9.69
CA ASP A 132 7.46 -9.22 10.88
C ASP A 132 6.17 -8.45 10.52
N ALA A 133 6.24 -7.47 9.62
CA ALA A 133 5.05 -6.78 9.15
C ALA A 133 4.02 -7.73 8.51
N MET A 134 4.46 -8.70 7.69
CA MET A 134 3.55 -9.69 7.11
C MET A 134 2.99 -10.66 8.15
N GLY A 135 3.78 -10.97 9.18
CA GLY A 135 3.30 -11.70 10.36
C GLY A 135 2.18 -10.97 11.08
N ASP A 136 2.33 -9.65 11.28
CA ASP A 136 1.28 -8.81 11.86
C ASP A 136 0.06 -8.72 10.93
N LEU A 137 0.24 -8.53 9.62
CA LEU A 137 -0.87 -8.51 8.66
C LEU A 137 -1.66 -9.83 8.63
N ARG A 138 -0.98 -10.98 8.80
CA ARG A 138 -1.65 -12.29 8.95
C ARG A 138 -2.62 -12.30 10.12
N ILE A 139 -2.19 -11.75 11.26
CA ILE A 139 -3.01 -11.64 12.48
C ILE A 139 -4.17 -10.69 12.23
N LEU A 140 -3.91 -9.50 11.66
CA LEU A 140 -4.95 -8.53 11.33
C LEU A 140 -6.00 -9.11 10.38
N ARG A 141 -5.59 -9.80 9.31
CA ARG A 141 -6.50 -10.51 8.40
C ARG A 141 -7.37 -11.51 9.14
N ASN A 142 -6.80 -12.30 10.04
CA ASN A 142 -7.57 -13.27 10.82
C ASN A 142 -8.62 -12.57 11.71
N VAL A 143 -8.23 -11.48 12.38
CA VAL A 143 -9.14 -10.67 13.20
C VAL A 143 -10.27 -10.07 12.35
N ILE A 144 -9.94 -9.53 11.17
CA ILE A 144 -10.91 -8.94 10.23
C ILE A 144 -11.93 -9.98 9.77
N LEU A 145 -11.46 -11.15 9.31
CA LEU A 145 -12.32 -12.16 8.67
C LEU A 145 -13.09 -13.04 9.67
N HIS A 146 -12.55 -13.28 10.87
CA HIS A 146 -13.08 -14.31 11.76
C HIS A 146 -13.43 -13.83 13.17
N ALA A 147 -12.91 -12.69 13.62
CA ALA A 147 -13.12 -12.20 14.99
C ALA A 147 -14.11 -11.01 15.05
N LYS A 148 -14.97 -10.85 14.04
CA LYS A 148 -15.84 -9.67 13.88
C LYS A 148 -15.05 -8.35 13.94
N SER A 149 -13.79 -8.38 13.51
CA SER A 149 -12.86 -7.26 13.65
C SER A 149 -12.64 -6.80 15.10
N ILE A 150 -12.72 -7.66 16.12
CA ILE A 150 -12.41 -7.30 17.52
C ILE A 150 -11.00 -7.79 17.88
N MET A 151 -10.15 -6.88 18.38
CA MET A 151 -8.77 -7.17 18.73
C MET A 151 -8.67 -7.80 20.13
N ARG A 152 -8.67 -9.13 20.21
CA ARG A 152 -8.57 -9.85 21.49
C ARG A 152 -7.15 -9.84 22.08
N PRO A 153 -6.98 -10.03 23.40
CA PRO A 153 -5.68 -9.99 24.06
C PRO A 153 -4.65 -10.96 23.49
N ASP A 154 -5.06 -12.19 23.13
CA ASP A 154 -4.20 -13.22 22.56
C ASP A 154 -3.63 -12.77 21.21
N LYS A 155 -4.47 -12.25 20.32
CA LYS A 155 -4.06 -11.74 19.00
C LYS A 155 -3.24 -10.46 19.11
N HIS A 156 -3.59 -9.58 20.02
CA HIS A 156 -2.83 -8.37 20.28
C HIS A 156 -1.40 -8.67 20.78
N ALA A 157 -1.24 -9.69 21.63
CA ALA A 157 0.06 -10.11 22.13
C ALA A 157 0.98 -10.72 21.05
N GLU A 158 0.40 -11.32 20.00
CA GLU A 158 1.14 -11.86 18.85
C GLU A 158 1.71 -10.76 17.93
N LEU A 159 1.14 -9.54 17.97
CA LEU A 159 1.61 -8.41 17.15
C LEU A 159 3.00 -7.93 17.60
N LYS A 160 3.88 -7.66 16.63
CA LYS A 160 5.23 -7.16 16.88
C LYS A 160 5.38 -5.68 16.60
N LYS A 161 5.17 -5.26 15.35
CA LYS A 161 5.41 -3.89 14.87
C LYS A 161 4.18 -3.02 14.96
N LEU A 162 3.01 -3.61 14.70
CA LEU A 162 1.74 -2.91 14.64
C LEU A 162 0.98 -2.93 15.97
N ARG A 163 1.57 -3.52 17.02
CA ARG A 163 0.94 -3.68 18.33
C ARG A 163 0.44 -2.36 18.91
N GLY A 164 1.27 -1.33 18.90
CA GLY A 164 0.93 -0.01 19.45
C GLY A 164 -0.15 0.76 18.68
N LEU A 165 -0.74 0.19 17.62
CA LEU A 165 -1.79 0.84 16.83
C LEU A 165 -3.20 0.47 17.28
N PHE A 166 -3.37 -0.61 18.06
CA PHE A 166 -4.67 -1.18 18.34
C PHE A 166 -4.87 -1.40 19.83
N ALA A 167 -6.04 -1.02 20.33
CA ALA A 167 -6.45 -1.32 21.69
C ALA A 167 -6.97 -2.76 21.81
N ILE A 168 -6.96 -3.27 23.04
CA ILE A 168 -7.45 -4.62 23.37
C ILE A 168 -8.97 -4.56 23.60
N ASP A 169 -9.68 -5.59 23.16
CA ASP A 169 -11.13 -5.77 23.25
C ASP A 169 -11.96 -4.67 22.56
N GLU A 170 -11.32 -3.89 21.69
CA GLU A 170 -11.96 -2.88 20.87
C GLU A 170 -12.10 -3.35 19.40
N PRO A 171 -13.08 -2.81 18.66
CA PRO A 171 -13.12 -2.96 17.22
C PRO A 171 -11.84 -2.42 16.57
N LEU A 172 -11.32 -3.16 15.60
CA LEU A 172 -10.20 -2.76 14.78
C LEU A 172 -10.60 -1.51 13.98
N ASN A 173 -10.07 -0.39 14.45
CA ASN A 173 -10.19 0.91 13.80
C ASN A 173 -8.93 1.17 12.96
N LEU A 174 -9.07 1.08 11.64
CA LEU A 174 -8.02 1.36 10.68
C LEU A 174 -8.14 2.81 10.22
N SER A 175 -7.77 3.74 11.11
CA SER A 175 -7.70 5.17 10.76
C SER A 175 -6.65 5.43 9.68
N TYR A 176 -6.73 6.62 9.06
CA TYR A 176 -5.69 7.13 8.17
C TYR A 176 -4.27 6.97 8.73
N GLU A 177 -4.06 7.33 10.01
CA GLU A 177 -2.75 7.23 10.65
C GLU A 177 -2.30 5.77 10.80
N SER A 178 -3.21 4.89 11.23
CA SER A 178 -2.93 3.46 11.37
C SER A 178 -2.60 2.84 10.01
N MET A 179 -3.36 3.16 8.96
CA MET A 179 -3.08 2.70 7.59
C MET A 179 -1.74 3.21 7.07
N HIS A 180 -1.42 4.48 7.29
CA HIS A 180 -0.11 5.02 6.95
C HIS A 180 1.04 4.25 7.63
N LYS A 181 0.93 4.02 8.95
CA LYS A 181 1.93 3.26 9.70
C LYS A 181 2.05 1.80 9.23
N ILE A 182 0.94 1.18 8.83
CA ILE A 182 0.93 -0.15 8.20
C ILE A 182 1.73 -0.13 6.90
N PHE A 183 1.41 0.79 5.97
CA PHE A 183 2.13 0.87 4.69
C PHE A 183 3.63 1.11 4.87
N VAL A 184 4.00 1.99 5.81
CA VAL A 184 5.39 2.26 6.15
C VAL A 184 6.07 1.00 6.70
N ALA A 185 5.45 0.29 7.65
CA ALA A 185 6.01 -0.92 8.23
C ALA A 185 6.26 -2.01 7.19
N VAL A 186 5.31 -2.20 6.26
CA VAL A 186 5.42 -3.12 5.13
C VAL A 186 6.60 -2.76 4.23
N LYS A 187 6.67 -1.49 3.78
CA LYS A 187 7.75 -1.02 2.89
C LYS A 187 9.12 -1.11 3.55
N GLN A 188 9.21 -0.78 4.84
CA GLN A 188 10.46 -0.89 5.60
C GLN A 188 10.96 -2.33 5.69
N ASP A 189 10.08 -3.30 5.93
CA ASP A 189 10.51 -4.70 5.93
C ASP A 189 10.88 -5.22 4.53
N CYS A 190 10.17 -4.78 3.49
CA CYS A 190 10.58 -5.06 2.13
C CYS A 190 12.00 -4.53 1.86
N GLY A 191 12.31 -3.30 2.31
CA GLY A 191 13.65 -2.72 2.23
C GLY A 191 14.70 -3.53 2.99
N ARG A 192 14.39 -4.00 4.21
CA ARG A 192 15.31 -4.86 4.98
C ARG A 192 15.59 -6.19 4.28
N LEU A 193 14.55 -6.81 3.70
CA LEU A 193 14.70 -8.04 2.90
C LEU A 193 15.58 -7.78 1.67
N PHE A 194 15.43 -6.64 1.01
CA PHE A 194 16.25 -6.21 -0.12
C PHE A 194 17.74 -6.11 0.27
N SER A 195 18.06 -5.39 1.35
CA SER A 195 19.44 -5.22 1.82
C SER A 195 20.08 -6.55 2.24
N SER A 196 19.32 -7.44 2.91
CA SER A 196 19.82 -8.78 3.28
C SER A 196 20.12 -9.67 2.06
N GLY A 197 19.33 -9.52 0.99
CA GLY A 197 19.52 -10.23 -0.28
C GLY A 197 20.81 -9.83 -0.99
N LEU A 198 21.08 -8.52 -1.07
CA LEU A 198 22.29 -7.96 -1.66
C LEU A 198 23.56 -8.44 -0.93
N VAL A 199 23.58 -8.42 0.40
CA VAL A 199 24.73 -8.89 1.19
C VAL A 199 25.00 -10.38 0.95
N SER A 200 23.96 -11.20 0.85
CA SER A 200 24.07 -12.64 0.54
C SER A 200 24.54 -12.91 -0.90
N GLN A 201 24.21 -12.03 -1.85
CA GLN A 201 24.68 -12.14 -3.23
C GLN A 201 26.15 -11.69 -3.37
N MET A 202 26.54 -10.62 -2.67
CA MET A 202 27.94 -10.16 -2.58
C MET A 202 28.86 -11.19 -1.91
N HIS A 203 28.42 -11.84 -0.81
CA HIS A 203 29.18 -12.92 -0.19
C HIS A 203 29.37 -14.13 -1.13
N ARG A 204 28.35 -14.47 -1.93
CA ARG A 204 28.46 -15.54 -2.94
C ARG A 204 29.43 -15.18 -4.08
N LEU A 205 29.46 -13.93 -4.51
CA LEU A 205 30.41 -13.43 -5.51
C LEU A 205 31.85 -13.36 -4.96
N SER A 206 32.02 -12.99 -3.68
CA SER A 206 33.33 -13.00 -3.01
C SER A 206 33.87 -14.42 -2.80
N ARG A 207 33.02 -15.41 -2.50
CA ARG A 207 33.45 -16.83 -2.36
C ARG A 207 33.77 -17.51 -3.69
N ARG A 208 33.28 -17.00 -4.83
CA ARG A 208 33.64 -17.50 -6.16
C ARG A 208 34.98 -16.94 -6.69
N ARG A 209 35.58 -15.97 -6.02
CA ARG A 209 36.93 -15.46 -6.31
C ARG A 209 37.96 -16.04 -5.34
N SER A 210 38.18 -17.36 -5.39
CA SER A 210 39.45 -17.95 -4.94
C SER A 210 40.28 -18.26 -6.18
N PRO A 211 41.39 -17.54 -6.45
CA PRO A 211 42.30 -17.91 -7.51
C PRO A 211 43.27 -18.97 -6.97
N THR A 212 43.05 -20.23 -7.33
CA THR A 212 44.17 -21.18 -7.47
C THR A 212 44.95 -20.83 -8.74
N LEU A 213 45.59 -19.65 -8.73
CA LEU A 213 46.64 -19.31 -9.69
C LEU A 213 47.96 -19.89 -9.14
N ARG A 214 48.31 -21.09 -9.61
CA ARG A 214 49.67 -21.62 -9.49
C ARG A 214 50.63 -20.64 -10.17
N PHE A 215 51.36 -19.86 -9.36
CA PHE A 215 52.49 -19.07 -9.85
C PHE A 215 53.63 -20.02 -10.23
N ARG A 216 53.80 -20.26 -11.53
CA ARG A 216 55.03 -20.86 -12.08
C ARG A 216 56.05 -19.73 -12.18
N ARG A 217 57.08 -19.79 -11.32
CA ARG A 217 58.21 -18.85 -11.29
C ARG A 217 58.96 -18.95 -12.62
N VAL A 218 58.91 -17.91 -13.46
CA VAL A 218 59.85 -17.73 -14.57
C VAL A 218 60.77 -16.58 -14.22
N VAL A 219 62.04 -16.93 -14.02
CA VAL A 219 63.16 -16.01 -13.82
C VAL A 219 63.59 -15.50 -15.20
N GLY A 220 63.72 -14.19 -15.39
CA GLY A 220 64.31 -13.69 -16.63
C GLY A 220 64.14 -12.20 -16.90
N GLN A 221 65.12 -11.43 -16.43
CA GLN A 221 65.71 -10.23 -17.08
C GLN A 221 64.94 -8.91 -17.16
N THR A 222 65.67 -7.91 -16.65
CA THR A 222 65.49 -6.47 -16.63
C THR A 222 65.70 -5.82 -18.00
N ARG A 223 64.98 -4.71 -18.28
CA ARG A 223 65.56 -3.40 -18.66
C ARG A 223 64.48 -2.29 -18.79
N PRO A 224 64.86 -1.00 -18.68
CA PRO A 224 63.95 0.07 -18.25
C PRO A 224 63.55 1.08 -19.34
N ASN A 225 62.56 1.90 -18.96
CA ASN A 225 62.40 3.34 -19.27
C ASN A 225 61.64 3.74 -20.56
N LYS A 226 60.54 4.49 -20.39
CA LYS A 226 60.26 5.75 -21.11
C LYS A 226 59.03 6.48 -20.53
N ARG A 227 59.27 7.68 -19.99
CA ARG A 227 58.32 8.78 -19.78
C ARG A 227 57.53 9.06 -21.06
N ILE A 228 56.21 9.28 -20.96
CA ILE A 228 55.46 10.25 -21.82
C ILE A 228 54.35 10.92 -20.99
N GLN A 229 54.15 12.21 -21.26
CA GLN A 229 53.46 13.26 -20.52
C GLN A 229 51.92 13.20 -20.57
N ARG A 230 51.29 13.87 -19.59
CA ARG A 230 49.91 14.37 -19.66
C ARG A 230 49.80 15.53 -20.65
N PRO A 231 48.60 15.77 -21.17
CA PRO A 231 48.07 17.13 -21.17
C PRO A 231 46.71 17.23 -20.48
N ALA A 232 46.57 18.29 -19.68
CA ALA A 232 45.31 18.87 -19.24
C ALA A 232 44.59 19.51 -20.43
N GLN A 233 43.25 19.69 -20.37
CA GLN A 233 42.56 20.89 -20.90
C GLN A 233 41.08 20.95 -20.41
N HIS A 234 40.74 22.15 -19.88
CA HIS A 234 39.46 22.90 -19.80
C HIS A 234 38.17 22.21 -19.33
N ARG A 235 37.48 22.57 -18.22
CA ARG A 235 36.94 23.86 -17.66
C ARG A 235 35.94 24.61 -18.56
N ARG A 236 34.76 24.90 -17.95
CA ARG A 236 33.56 25.68 -18.38
C ARG A 236 32.46 24.78 -18.98
N PHE A 237 31.20 24.78 -18.51
CA PHE A 237 30.33 25.93 -18.23
C PHE A 237 29.37 25.68 -17.06
N ALA A 238 29.23 26.70 -16.21
CA ALA A 238 28.08 26.96 -15.36
C ALA A 238 27.51 28.34 -15.78
N ALA A 239 26.21 28.55 -15.51
CA ALA A 239 25.44 29.81 -15.59
C ALA A 239 24.64 30.10 -16.88
N LEU A 240 23.36 29.70 -16.87
CA LEU A 240 22.18 30.25 -17.55
C LEU A 240 21.00 29.49 -16.89
N LEU A 241 19.98 30.03 -16.22
CA LEU A 241 19.31 31.33 -16.24
C LEU A 241 18.69 31.57 -14.87
N ALA A 242 19.17 32.58 -14.16
CA ALA A 242 18.41 33.30 -13.13
C ALA A 242 18.07 34.66 -13.73
N ALA A 243 16.95 34.73 -14.44
CA ALA A 243 16.34 35.98 -14.92
C ALA A 243 14.91 35.66 -15.39
N GLY A 244 13.92 36.05 -14.60
CA GLY A 244 12.51 35.84 -14.93
C GLY A 244 11.58 36.23 -13.81
N ASP A 245 11.89 37.33 -13.12
CA ASP A 245 10.96 38.04 -12.26
C ASP A 245 10.72 39.42 -12.88
N ALA A 246 9.49 39.92 -12.75
CA ALA A 246 8.90 41.12 -13.35
C ALA A 246 8.34 41.00 -14.79
N ARG A 247 7.02 40.80 -14.89
CA ARG A 247 6.05 41.81 -15.41
C ARG A 247 4.62 41.25 -15.48
N ARG A 248 3.72 42.00 -14.86
CA ARG A 248 2.32 42.32 -15.22
C ARG A 248 1.33 41.18 -15.47
#